data_AF-A0A957EYX8-F1
#
_entry.id   AF-A0A957EYX8-F1
#
_cell.length_a   1.000
_cell.length_b   1.000
_cell.length_c   1.000
_cell.angle_alpha   90.00
_cell.angle_beta   90.00
_cell.angle_gamma   90.00
#
_symmetry.space_group_name_H-M   'P 1'
#
loop_
_entity.id
_entity.type
_entity.pdbx_description
1 polymer ?
#
loop_
_entity_poly.entity_id
_entity_poly.type
_entity_poly.pdbx_seq_one_letter_code
_entity_poly.pdbx_strand_id
1 'polypeptide(L)'
;SDGRTLKSLQKDFVDWIYRGAELTVQANETLKLYAGPDVTPTAFAQQCAEAADAAADAEVEKLRGSYGKKVDALREKLAREERELREDEADLSRRKREEMGTHAETVFGFLFGRKRSISSSMSKRRMTSRAQEDVEESEEEITRLNKEIEELQAEIEAQIDAIEDKWEAVATEVTTVPITPYKKDIGLDLFGVAWLPYHLVETNGRLLQLPGYAA
;
A
#
# COMPACT_ATOMS: atom_id res chain seq x y z
N SER A 1 58.54 -23.60 29.50
CA SER A 1 57.41 -23.49 28.56
C SER A 1 57.23 -22.04 28.20
N ASP A 2 57.38 -21.68 26.95
CA ASP A 2 57.53 -20.27 26.53
C ASP A 2 56.16 -19.57 26.43
N GLY A 3 55.55 -19.31 27.59
CA GLY A 3 54.21 -18.71 27.69
C GLY A 3 54.14 -17.29 27.11
N ARG A 4 55.28 -16.61 26.92
CA ARG A 4 55.34 -15.32 26.22
C ARG A 4 55.15 -15.53 24.71
N THR A 5 55.82 -16.51 24.13
CA THR A 5 55.68 -16.86 22.70
C THR A 5 54.27 -17.33 22.38
N LEU A 6 53.66 -18.17 23.23
CA LEU A 6 52.28 -18.63 23.03
C LEU A 6 51.26 -17.47 23.07
N LYS A 7 51.44 -16.51 23.98
CA LYS A 7 50.59 -15.30 24.04
C LYS A 7 50.76 -14.39 22.82
N SER A 8 51.97 -14.30 22.26
CA SER A 8 52.21 -13.56 21.02
C SER A 8 51.45 -14.20 19.86
N LEU A 9 51.60 -15.52 19.69
CA LEU A 9 50.90 -16.27 18.65
C LEU A 9 49.37 -16.20 18.78
N GLN A 10 48.86 -16.22 20.02
CA GLN A 10 47.43 -16.03 20.28
C GLN A 10 46.96 -14.64 19.81
N LYS A 11 47.72 -13.59 20.11
CA LYS A 11 47.41 -12.23 19.65
C LYS A 11 47.47 -12.13 18.13
N ASP A 12 48.49 -12.71 17.52
CA ASP A 12 48.64 -12.70 16.05
C ASP A 12 47.49 -13.45 15.37
N PHE A 13 47.01 -14.54 15.98
CA PHE A 13 45.81 -15.26 15.51
C PHE A 13 44.54 -14.41 15.60
N VAL A 14 44.29 -13.73 16.73
CA VAL A 14 43.17 -12.78 16.85
C VAL A 14 43.29 -11.65 15.83
N ASP A 15 44.49 -11.12 15.64
CA ASP A 15 44.76 -10.07 14.65
C ASP A 15 44.52 -10.56 13.22
N TRP A 16 44.81 -11.83 12.92
CA TRP A 16 44.52 -12.45 11.64
C TRP A 16 43.02 -12.63 11.41
N ILE A 17 42.29 -13.18 12.38
CA ILE A 17 40.82 -13.28 12.32
C ILE A 17 40.19 -11.90 12.14
N TYR A 18 40.61 -10.91 12.92
CA TYR A 18 40.12 -9.54 12.80
C TYR A 18 40.31 -8.93 11.40
N ARG A 19 41.40 -9.27 10.71
CA ARG A 19 41.71 -8.72 9.39
C ARG A 19 41.12 -9.52 8.23
N GLY A 20 40.88 -10.81 8.43
CA GLY A 20 40.54 -11.75 7.36
C GLY A 20 39.16 -12.39 7.47
N ALA A 21 38.54 -12.39 8.65
CA ALA A 21 37.21 -12.94 8.84
C ALA A 21 36.15 -11.90 8.47
N GLU A 22 35.24 -12.32 7.59
CA GLU A 22 34.07 -11.56 7.18
C GLU A 22 32.87 -12.48 7.28
N LEU A 23 31.79 -11.97 7.87
CA LEU A 23 30.51 -12.65 7.93
C LEU A 23 29.53 -11.91 7.04
N THR A 24 29.07 -12.56 5.97
CA THR A 24 28.04 -12.00 5.10
C THR A 24 26.66 -12.27 5.69
N VAL A 25 25.88 -11.22 5.93
CA VAL A 25 24.48 -11.31 6.37
C VAL A 25 23.54 -10.79 5.29
N GLN A 26 22.32 -11.30 5.27
CA GLN A 26 21.26 -10.75 4.41
C GLN A 26 20.61 -9.55 5.09
N ALA A 27 20.28 -8.53 4.30
CA ALA A 27 19.66 -7.32 4.79
C ALA A 27 18.59 -6.83 3.82
N ASN A 28 17.57 -6.18 4.36
CA ASN A 28 16.66 -5.32 3.64
C ASN A 28 16.70 -3.96 4.33
N GLU A 29 17.43 -3.01 3.76
CA GLU A 29 17.69 -1.72 4.40
C GLU A 29 16.45 -0.84 4.49
N THR A 30 15.56 -0.93 3.49
CA THR A 30 14.30 -0.19 3.43
C THR A 30 13.37 -0.62 4.56
N LEU A 31 13.21 -1.93 4.78
CA LEU A 31 12.45 -2.50 5.90
C LEU A 31 13.22 -2.51 7.23
N LYS A 32 14.52 -2.17 7.20
CA LYS A 32 15.45 -2.23 8.35
C LYS A 32 15.53 -3.60 9.00
N LEU A 33 15.44 -4.65 8.18
CA LEU A 33 15.56 -6.03 8.61
C LEU A 33 16.95 -6.57 8.28
N TYR A 34 17.53 -7.31 9.23
CA TYR A 34 18.85 -7.92 9.10
C TYR A 34 18.79 -9.36 9.58
N ALA A 35 19.13 -10.31 8.72
CA ALA A 35 19.13 -11.73 9.05
C ALA A 35 20.45 -12.12 9.71
N GLY A 36 20.38 -12.84 10.84
CA GLY A 36 21.56 -13.48 11.42
C GLY A 36 22.12 -14.58 10.51
N PRO A 37 23.36 -15.04 10.76
CA PRO A 37 24.01 -16.08 9.94
C PRO A 37 23.26 -17.43 9.97
N ASP A 38 22.48 -17.69 11.01
CA ASP A 38 21.70 -18.92 11.18
C ASP A 38 20.35 -18.89 10.44
N VAL A 39 19.95 -17.75 9.86
CA VAL A 39 18.68 -17.59 9.17
C VAL A 39 18.83 -18.02 7.71
N THR A 40 17.96 -18.91 7.25
CA THR A 40 17.96 -19.33 5.85
C THR A 40 17.45 -18.21 4.95
N PRO A 41 17.91 -18.12 3.68
CA PRO A 41 17.41 -17.11 2.74
C PRO A 41 15.88 -17.11 2.61
N THR A 42 15.27 -18.29 2.60
CA THR A 42 13.80 -18.42 2.52
C THR A 42 13.10 -17.87 3.76
N ALA A 43 13.62 -18.15 4.96
CA ALA A 43 13.05 -17.62 6.19
C ALA A 43 13.19 -16.09 6.27
N PHE A 44 14.32 -15.55 5.80
CA PHE A 44 14.51 -14.10 5.74
C PHE A 44 13.58 -13.43 4.71
N ALA A 45 13.44 -14.02 3.52
CA ALA A 45 12.50 -13.52 2.51
C ALA A 45 11.06 -13.48 3.05
N GLN A 46 10.64 -14.49 3.82
CA GLN A 46 9.32 -14.49 4.46
C GLN A 46 9.19 -13.36 5.49
N GLN A 47 10.22 -13.11 6.31
CA GLN A 47 10.20 -11.97 7.26
C GLN A 47 10.10 -10.62 6.54
N CYS A 48 10.79 -10.47 5.41
CA CYS A 48 10.69 -9.27 4.58
C CYS A 48 9.30 -9.10 3.98
N ALA A 49 8.69 -10.18 3.48
CA ALA A 49 7.32 -10.16 2.96
C ALA A 49 6.31 -9.74 4.05
N GLU A 50 6.35 -10.39 5.23
CA GLU A 50 5.45 -10.05 6.34
C GLU A 50 5.60 -8.59 6.81
N ALA A 51 6.83 -8.07 6.83
CA ALA A 51 7.07 -6.67 7.19
C ALA A 51 6.63 -5.68 6.10
N ALA A 52 6.77 -6.05 4.83
CA ALA A 52 6.28 -5.27 3.71
C ALA A 52 4.75 -5.21 3.69
N ASP A 53 4.08 -6.34 3.90
CA ASP A 53 2.61 -6.42 4.01
C ASP A 53 2.10 -5.52 5.13
N ALA A 54 2.72 -5.60 6.32
CA ALA A 54 2.36 -4.74 7.44
C ALA A 54 2.57 -3.25 7.17
N ALA A 55 3.59 -2.90 6.38
CA ALA A 55 3.84 -1.52 5.97
C ALA A 55 2.85 -1.04 4.90
N ALA A 56 2.49 -1.90 3.95
CA ALA A 56 1.46 -1.67 2.94
C ALA A 56 0.10 -1.41 3.61
N ASP A 57 -0.33 -2.30 4.52
CA ASP A 57 -1.57 -2.15 5.29
C ASP A 57 -1.63 -0.80 6.02
N ALA A 58 -0.53 -0.40 6.67
CA ALA A 58 -0.46 0.87 7.38
C ALA A 58 -0.51 2.10 6.45
N GLU A 59 0.00 2.00 5.22
CA GLU A 59 -0.08 3.05 4.21
C GLU A 59 -1.47 3.11 3.57
N VAL A 60 -2.07 1.96 3.25
CA VAL A 60 -3.45 1.82 2.76
C VAL A 60 -4.46 2.36 3.77
N GLU A 61 -4.30 2.10 5.06
CA GLU A 61 -5.22 2.62 6.08
C GLU A 61 -5.17 4.15 6.18
N LYS A 62 -3.97 4.75 6.03
CA LYS A 62 -3.85 6.22 5.94
C LYS A 62 -4.52 6.76 4.69
N LEU A 63 -4.35 6.08 3.56
CA LEU A 63 -5.00 6.44 2.30
C LEU A 63 -6.52 6.42 2.47
N ARG A 64 -7.07 5.30 2.94
CA ARG A 64 -8.51 5.14 3.25
C ARG A 64 -9.02 6.21 4.21
N GLY A 65 -8.27 6.53 5.27
CA GLY A 65 -8.65 7.59 6.21
C GLY A 65 -8.73 8.98 5.58
N SER A 66 -7.86 9.28 4.60
CA SER A 66 -7.84 10.57 3.91
C SER A 66 -8.90 10.70 2.82
N TYR A 67 -9.14 9.62 2.06
CA TYR A 67 -10.09 9.58 0.96
C TYR A 67 -11.52 9.27 1.40
N GLY A 68 -11.71 8.48 2.46
CA GLY A 68 -13.02 8.17 3.03
C GLY A 68 -13.82 9.43 3.35
N LYS A 69 -13.18 10.45 3.94
CA LYS A 69 -13.81 11.75 4.20
C LYS A 69 -14.29 12.46 2.93
N LYS A 70 -13.57 12.33 1.82
CA LYS A 70 -13.95 12.94 0.54
C LYS A 70 -15.13 12.20 -0.09
N VAL A 71 -15.08 10.88 -0.08
CA VAL A 71 -16.18 10.02 -0.56
C VAL A 71 -17.45 10.27 0.26
N ASP A 72 -17.35 10.33 1.58
CA ASP A 72 -18.48 10.60 2.47
C ASP A 72 -19.08 11.98 2.21
N ALA A 73 -18.24 13.01 1.99
CA ALA A 73 -18.72 14.34 1.65
C ALA A 73 -19.46 14.37 0.29
N LEU A 74 -18.98 13.65 -0.72
CA LEU A 74 -19.66 13.53 -2.01
C LEU A 74 -20.98 12.75 -1.89
N ARG A 75 -21.01 11.68 -1.10
CA ARG A 75 -22.23 10.91 -0.83
C ARG A 75 -23.28 11.72 -0.06
N GLU A 76 -22.85 12.55 0.89
CA GLU A 76 -23.77 13.44 1.61
C GLU A 76 -24.38 14.49 0.67
N LYS A 77 -23.58 15.04 -0.26
CA LYS A 77 -24.07 15.93 -1.32
C LYS A 77 -25.06 15.19 -2.22
N LEU A 78 -24.69 14.01 -2.74
CA LEU A 78 -25.57 13.20 -3.57
C LEU A 78 -26.92 12.93 -2.89
N ALA A 79 -26.90 12.51 -1.62
CA ALA A 79 -28.12 12.25 -0.86
C ALA A 79 -28.97 13.52 -0.64
N ARG A 80 -28.37 14.71 -0.68
CA ARG A 80 -29.07 16.00 -0.63
C ARG A 80 -29.70 16.33 -1.98
N GLU A 81 -28.96 16.23 -3.06
CA GLU A 81 -29.48 16.44 -4.42
C GLU A 81 -30.61 15.47 -4.74
N GLU A 82 -30.51 14.19 -4.33
CA GLU A 82 -31.61 13.23 -4.47
C GLU A 82 -32.87 13.61 -3.68
N ARG A 83 -32.74 14.35 -2.57
CA ARG A 83 -33.91 14.90 -1.86
C ARG A 83 -34.49 16.09 -2.61
N GLU A 84 -33.65 16.98 -3.11
CA GLU A 84 -34.05 18.15 -3.89
C GLU A 84 -34.78 17.73 -5.17
N LEU A 85 -34.24 16.76 -5.92
CA LEU A 85 -34.91 16.16 -7.08
C LEU A 85 -36.33 15.67 -6.76
N ARG A 86 -36.53 14.99 -5.63
CA ARG A 86 -37.87 14.51 -5.23
C ARG A 86 -38.83 15.66 -4.91
N GLU A 87 -38.33 16.76 -4.38
CA GLU A 87 -39.12 17.97 -4.13
C GLU A 87 -39.49 18.67 -5.44
N ASP A 88 -38.55 18.76 -6.38
CA ASP A 88 -38.74 19.36 -7.70
C ASP A 88 -39.72 18.55 -8.56
N GLU A 89 -39.60 17.21 -8.56
CA GLU A 89 -40.56 16.31 -9.21
C GLU A 89 -41.99 16.52 -8.66
N ALA A 90 -42.11 16.71 -7.35
CA ALA A 90 -43.37 16.97 -6.69
C ALA A 90 -43.94 18.35 -7.05
N ASP A 91 -43.12 19.41 -7.10
CA ASP A 91 -43.58 20.73 -7.57
C ASP A 91 -43.98 20.66 -9.04
N LEU A 92 -43.16 20.07 -9.92
CA LEU A 92 -43.49 19.90 -11.34
C LEU A 92 -44.82 19.18 -11.54
N SER A 93 -45.07 18.09 -10.81
CA SER A 93 -46.34 17.36 -10.84
C SER A 93 -47.52 18.25 -10.40
N ARG A 94 -47.32 19.05 -9.36
CA ARG A 94 -48.32 20.02 -8.89
C ARG A 94 -48.57 21.12 -9.94
N ARG A 95 -47.53 21.72 -10.52
CA ARG A 95 -47.62 22.77 -11.55
C ARG A 95 -48.35 22.26 -12.80
N LYS A 96 -48.04 21.03 -13.25
CA LYS A 96 -48.74 20.37 -14.36
C LYS A 96 -50.24 20.22 -14.09
N ARG A 97 -50.64 19.82 -12.87
CA ARG A 97 -52.06 19.72 -12.48
C ARG A 97 -52.75 21.09 -12.45
N GLU A 98 -52.10 22.12 -11.91
CA GLU A 98 -52.62 23.50 -11.87
C GLU A 98 -52.79 24.10 -13.28
N GLU A 99 -51.85 23.84 -14.18
CA GLU A 99 -51.94 24.24 -15.60
C GLU A 99 -53.12 23.56 -16.30
N MET A 100 -53.28 22.24 -16.12
CA MET A 100 -54.34 21.45 -16.74
C MET A 100 -55.75 21.84 -16.25
N GLY A 101 -55.92 22.11 -14.94
CA GLY A 101 -57.18 22.61 -14.38
C GLY A 101 -57.59 23.98 -14.93
N THR A 102 -56.61 24.86 -15.19
CA THR A 102 -56.87 26.19 -15.76
C THR A 102 -57.31 26.11 -17.23
N HIS A 103 -56.78 25.15 -18.00
CA HIS A 103 -57.26 24.89 -19.36
C HIS A 103 -58.72 24.41 -19.38
N ALA A 104 -59.13 23.57 -18.43
CA ALA A 104 -60.54 23.16 -18.30
C ALA A 104 -61.46 24.36 -17.96
N GLU A 105 -61.05 25.23 -17.03
CA GLU A 105 -61.81 26.45 -16.68
C GLU A 105 -61.89 27.46 -17.84
N THR A 106 -60.85 27.56 -18.67
CA THR A 106 -60.82 28.49 -19.81
C THR A 106 -61.78 28.06 -20.91
N VAL A 107 -61.89 26.74 -21.18
CA VAL A 107 -62.87 26.18 -22.12
C VAL A 107 -64.29 26.33 -21.58
N PHE A 108 -64.52 26.06 -20.30
CA PHE A 108 -65.83 26.26 -19.66
C PHE A 108 -66.25 27.74 -19.62
N GLY A 109 -65.32 28.67 -19.38
CA GLY A 109 -65.59 30.11 -19.34
C GLY A 109 -65.95 30.72 -20.70
N PHE A 110 -65.51 30.10 -21.80
CA PHE A 110 -65.84 30.52 -23.17
C PHE A 110 -67.30 30.21 -23.54
N LEU A 111 -67.89 29.14 -23.00
CA LEU A 111 -69.30 28.76 -23.20
C LEU A 111 -70.28 29.66 -22.41
N PHE A 112 -69.85 30.29 -21.31
CA PHE A 112 -70.68 31.16 -20.46
C PHE A 112 -70.40 32.66 -20.61
N GLY A 113 -69.76 33.08 -21.70
CA GLY A 113 -69.72 34.49 -22.14
C GLY A 113 -68.89 35.47 -21.28
N ARG A 114 -68.07 34.98 -20.34
CA ARG A 114 -67.32 35.85 -19.41
C ARG A 114 -65.86 35.99 -19.87
N LYS A 115 -65.51 37.15 -20.46
CA LYS A 115 -64.14 37.46 -20.91
C LYS A 115 -63.16 37.47 -19.72
N ARG A 116 -62.28 36.47 -19.60
CA ARG A 116 -61.13 36.47 -18.67
C ARG A 116 -59.82 36.62 -19.45
N SER A 117 -58.87 37.33 -18.84
CA SER A 117 -57.55 37.66 -19.41
C SER A 117 -56.71 36.42 -19.72
N ILE A 118 -56.15 36.37 -20.93
CA ILE A 118 -55.26 35.33 -21.45
C ILE A 118 -53.86 35.39 -20.79
N SER A 119 -53.52 36.47 -20.07
CA SER A 119 -52.18 36.63 -19.47
C SER A 119 -51.88 35.63 -18.34
N SER A 120 -52.90 35.03 -17.72
CA SER A 120 -52.72 34.07 -16.62
C SER A 120 -52.22 32.69 -17.07
N SER A 121 -52.52 32.26 -18.30
CA SER A 121 -52.09 30.96 -18.82
C SER A 121 -50.62 30.94 -19.24
N MET A 122 -50.12 32.03 -19.83
CA MET A 122 -48.70 32.17 -20.19
C MET A 122 -47.78 32.18 -18.95
N SER A 123 -48.22 32.82 -17.86
CA SER A 123 -47.46 32.82 -16.60
C SER A 123 -47.37 31.43 -15.99
N LYS A 124 -48.44 30.61 -16.05
CA LYS A 124 -48.46 29.24 -15.52
C LYS A 124 -47.56 28.31 -16.34
N ARG A 125 -47.61 28.40 -17.67
CA ARG A 125 -46.73 27.65 -18.57
C ARG A 125 -45.25 27.93 -18.31
N ARG A 126 -44.89 29.20 -18.06
CA ARG A 126 -43.51 29.58 -17.68
C ARG A 126 -43.10 28.97 -16.33
N MET A 127 -44.01 28.87 -15.37
CA MET A 127 -43.74 28.22 -14.09
C MET A 127 -43.55 26.71 -14.23
N THR A 128 -44.37 26.03 -15.05
CA THR A 128 -44.18 24.60 -15.35
C THR A 128 -42.86 24.34 -16.07
N SER A 129 -42.48 25.20 -17.02
CA SER A 129 -41.19 25.11 -17.73
C SER A 129 -40.01 25.20 -16.76
N ARG A 130 -40.05 26.15 -15.83
CA ARG A 130 -39.01 26.31 -14.80
C ARG A 130 -38.92 25.11 -13.88
N ALA A 131 -40.05 24.62 -13.36
CA ALA A 131 -40.06 23.42 -12.53
C ALA A 131 -39.58 22.17 -13.28
N GLN A 132 -39.63 22.17 -14.63
CA GLN A 132 -39.04 21.10 -15.44
C GLN A 132 -37.53 21.28 -15.60
N GLU A 133 -37.06 22.52 -15.79
CA GLU A 133 -35.64 22.86 -15.80
C GLU A 133 -34.98 22.51 -14.45
N ASP A 134 -35.65 22.78 -13.32
CA ASP A 134 -35.14 22.47 -11.97
C ASP A 134 -34.94 20.94 -11.77
N VAL A 135 -35.87 20.11 -12.27
CA VAL A 135 -35.74 18.63 -12.27
C VAL A 135 -34.55 18.19 -13.13
N GLU A 136 -34.42 18.74 -14.34
CA GLU A 136 -33.33 18.39 -15.27
C GLU A 136 -31.96 18.77 -14.68
N GLU A 137 -31.84 19.95 -14.05
CA GLU A 137 -30.63 20.39 -13.35
C GLU A 137 -30.25 19.42 -12.21
N SER A 138 -31.22 19.02 -11.38
CA SER A 138 -31.01 18.05 -10.30
C SER A 138 -30.57 16.67 -10.81
N GLU A 139 -31.15 16.18 -11.92
CA GLU A 139 -30.74 14.91 -12.56
C GLU A 139 -29.30 14.97 -13.11
N GLU A 140 -28.93 16.09 -13.75
CA GLU A 140 -27.58 16.33 -14.25
C GLU A 140 -26.55 16.40 -13.10
N GLU A 141 -26.89 17.09 -12.01
CA GLU A 141 -26.05 17.20 -10.80
C GLU A 141 -25.82 15.83 -10.15
N ILE A 142 -26.87 15.03 -9.97
CA ILE A 142 -26.79 13.67 -9.46
C ILE A 142 -25.90 12.80 -10.35
N THR A 143 -26.05 12.93 -11.67
CA THR A 143 -25.21 12.21 -12.64
C THR A 143 -23.74 12.60 -12.49
N ARG A 144 -23.46 13.90 -12.33
CA ARG A 144 -22.09 14.40 -12.11
C ARG A 144 -21.50 13.88 -10.81
N LEU A 145 -22.24 13.96 -9.70
CA LEU A 145 -21.78 13.50 -8.38
C LEU A 145 -21.52 12.00 -8.36
N ASN A 146 -22.37 11.19 -9.00
CA ASN A 146 -22.13 9.75 -9.13
C ASN A 146 -20.83 9.47 -9.89
N LYS A 147 -20.60 10.19 -11.00
CA LYS A 147 -19.36 10.07 -11.76
C LYS A 147 -18.13 10.49 -10.95
N GLU A 148 -18.20 11.59 -10.20
CA GLU A 148 -17.10 12.02 -9.32
C GLU A 148 -16.80 10.98 -8.24
N ILE A 149 -17.82 10.31 -7.68
CA ILE A 149 -17.64 9.23 -6.72
C ILE A 149 -16.95 8.03 -7.37
N GLU A 150 -17.40 7.61 -8.56
CA GLU A 150 -16.82 6.49 -9.30
C GLU A 150 -15.35 6.74 -9.67
N GLU A 151 -15.05 7.92 -10.21
CA GLU A 151 -13.68 8.33 -10.54
C GLU A 151 -12.78 8.35 -9.30
N LEU A 152 -13.30 8.86 -8.17
CA LEU A 152 -12.57 8.88 -6.92
C LEU A 152 -12.34 7.47 -6.37
N GLN A 153 -13.29 6.55 -6.52
CA GLN A 153 -13.14 5.15 -6.11
C GLN A 153 -12.10 4.43 -6.96
N ALA A 154 -12.11 4.63 -8.28
CA ALA A 154 -11.12 4.06 -9.19
C ALA A 154 -9.71 4.57 -8.89
N GLU A 155 -9.57 5.86 -8.58
CA GLU A 155 -8.29 6.44 -8.16
C GLU A 155 -7.78 5.85 -6.84
N ILE A 156 -8.67 5.59 -5.87
CA ILE A 156 -8.29 4.94 -4.61
C ILE A 156 -7.79 3.52 -4.87
N GLU A 157 -8.49 2.75 -5.70
CA GLU A 157 -8.10 1.38 -6.04
C GLU A 157 -6.72 1.36 -6.74
N ALA A 158 -6.51 2.22 -7.73
CA ALA A 158 -5.22 2.35 -8.41
C ALA A 158 -4.07 2.75 -7.46
N GLN A 159 -4.35 3.58 -6.45
CA GLN A 159 -3.36 3.95 -5.45
C GLN A 159 -3.09 2.82 -4.44
N ILE A 160 -4.08 1.99 -4.11
CA ILE A 160 -3.88 0.80 -3.29
C ILE A 160 -2.97 -0.18 -4.03
N ASP A 161 -3.28 -0.49 -5.29
CA ASP A 161 -2.45 -1.37 -6.12
C ASP A 161 -1.00 -0.87 -6.21
N ALA A 162 -0.82 0.44 -6.43
CA ALA A 162 0.52 1.05 -6.47
C ALA A 162 1.27 0.97 -5.13
N ILE A 163 0.56 0.99 -3.99
CA ILE A 163 1.16 0.80 -2.67
C ILE A 163 1.58 -0.66 -2.51
N GLU A 164 0.72 -1.61 -2.86
CA GLU A 164 1.01 -3.04 -2.80
C GLU A 164 2.23 -3.39 -3.67
N ASP A 165 2.22 -3.00 -4.94
CA ASP A 165 3.35 -3.21 -5.88
C ASP A 165 4.67 -2.64 -5.34
N LYS A 166 4.62 -1.45 -4.76
CA LYS A 166 5.78 -0.79 -4.16
C LYS A 166 6.35 -1.62 -3.01
N TRP A 167 5.51 -2.10 -2.10
CA TRP A 167 5.96 -2.86 -0.93
C TRP A 167 6.37 -4.29 -1.28
N GLU A 168 5.73 -4.92 -2.26
CA GLU A 168 6.19 -6.19 -2.83
C GLU A 168 7.59 -6.06 -3.43
N ALA A 169 7.84 -5.00 -4.22
CA ALA A 169 9.17 -4.73 -4.76
C ALA A 169 10.19 -4.57 -3.62
N VAL A 170 9.88 -3.76 -2.61
CA VAL A 170 10.72 -3.56 -1.43
C VAL A 170 11.00 -4.87 -0.69
N ALA A 171 10.03 -5.78 -0.54
CA ALA A 171 10.24 -7.07 0.12
C ALA A 171 11.35 -7.90 -0.55
N THR A 172 11.47 -7.78 -1.88
CA THR A 172 12.47 -8.51 -2.68
C THR A 172 13.84 -7.82 -2.75
N GLU A 173 13.99 -6.59 -2.25
CA GLU A 173 15.25 -5.84 -2.19
C GLU A 173 16.19 -6.38 -1.10
N VAL A 174 16.51 -7.67 -1.18
CA VAL A 174 17.45 -8.34 -0.28
C VAL A 174 18.87 -8.15 -0.80
N THR A 175 19.70 -7.49 0.00
CA THR A 175 21.12 -7.29 -0.24
C THR A 175 21.95 -8.13 0.73
N THR A 176 23.24 -8.27 0.45
CA THR A 176 24.20 -8.88 1.35
C THR A 176 25.15 -7.84 1.90
N VAL A 177 25.26 -7.79 3.22
CA VAL A 177 26.12 -6.84 3.93
C VAL A 177 27.25 -7.61 4.60
N PRO A 178 28.52 -7.26 4.31
CA PRO A 178 29.66 -7.86 4.98
C PRO A 178 29.84 -7.25 6.37
N ILE A 179 29.94 -8.10 7.39
CA ILE A 179 30.22 -7.70 8.77
C ILE A 179 31.61 -8.21 9.14
N THR A 180 32.48 -7.29 9.53
CA THR A 180 33.78 -7.62 10.11
C THR A 180 33.70 -7.60 11.63
N PRO A 181 34.27 -8.60 12.31
CA PRO A 181 34.23 -8.66 13.77
C PRO A 181 35.12 -7.55 14.37
N TYR A 182 34.74 -7.00 15.52
CA TYR A 182 35.70 -6.24 16.32
C TYR A 182 36.57 -7.20 17.13
N LYS A 183 37.82 -6.81 17.45
CA LYS A 183 38.72 -7.64 18.28
C LYS A 183 38.12 -8.05 19.63
N LYS A 184 37.28 -7.19 20.21
CA LYS A 184 36.58 -7.44 21.49
C LYS A 184 35.49 -8.52 21.38
N ASP A 185 34.99 -8.77 20.17
CA ASP A 185 33.91 -9.71 19.89
C ASP A 185 34.46 -11.08 19.42
N ILE A 186 35.79 -11.25 19.40
CA ILE A 186 36.47 -12.53 19.09
C ILE A 186 36.71 -13.28 20.40
N GLY A 187 35.85 -14.27 20.69
CA GLY A 187 36.03 -15.20 21.80
C GLY A 187 37.03 -16.30 21.45
N LEU A 188 38.03 -16.54 22.31
CA LEU A 188 38.95 -17.68 22.19
C LEU A 188 38.79 -18.60 23.40
N ASP A 189 38.19 -19.76 23.19
CA ASP A 189 38.01 -20.76 24.24
C ASP A 189 39.29 -21.56 24.50
N LEU A 190 40.03 -21.90 23.44
CA LEU A 190 41.29 -22.63 23.51
C LEU A 190 42.23 -22.19 22.38
N PHE A 191 43.48 -21.90 22.72
CA PHE A 191 44.54 -21.64 21.74
C PHE A 191 45.79 -22.46 22.07
N GLY A 192 46.35 -23.10 21.05
CA GLY A 192 47.53 -23.95 21.19
C GLY A 192 48.19 -24.23 19.86
N VAL A 193 49.45 -24.67 19.91
CA VAL A 193 50.19 -25.15 18.74
C VAL A 193 50.23 -26.67 18.82
N ALA A 194 49.66 -27.34 17.82
CA ALA A 194 49.72 -28.79 17.70
C ALA A 194 50.84 -29.19 16.74
N TRP A 195 51.58 -30.24 17.08
CA TRP A 195 52.54 -30.87 16.18
C TRP A 195 51.89 -32.08 15.53
N LEU A 196 51.86 -32.10 14.19
CA LEU A 196 51.33 -33.21 13.39
C LEU A 196 52.51 -33.95 12.74
N PRO A 197 52.91 -35.12 13.28
CA PRO A 197 54.00 -35.89 12.69
C PRO A 197 53.59 -36.56 11.37
N TYR A 198 54.52 -36.59 10.42
CA TYR A 198 54.42 -37.38 9.19
C TYR A 198 55.65 -38.27 9.04
N HIS A 199 55.44 -39.52 8.63
CA HIS A 199 56.50 -40.43 8.23
C HIS A 199 56.69 -40.37 6.72
N LEU A 200 57.94 -40.32 6.29
CA LEU A 200 58.31 -40.49 4.88
C LEU A 200 58.69 -41.95 4.67
N VAL A 201 57.90 -42.65 3.85
CA VAL A 201 58.13 -44.06 3.53
C VAL A 201 58.40 -44.19 2.04
N GLU A 202 59.52 -44.81 1.67
CA GLU A 202 59.82 -45.13 0.29
C GLU A 202 59.28 -46.52 -0.05
N THR A 203 58.39 -46.59 -1.05
CA THR A 203 57.88 -47.85 -1.59
C THR A 203 57.93 -47.82 -3.11
N ASN A 204 58.49 -48.86 -3.73
CA ASN A 204 58.63 -48.97 -5.20
C ASN A 204 59.22 -47.72 -5.89
N GLY A 205 60.23 -47.08 -5.26
CA GLY A 205 60.88 -45.86 -5.78
C GLY A 205 60.02 -44.59 -5.68
N ARG A 206 58.94 -44.60 -4.87
CA ARG A 206 58.11 -43.42 -4.59
C ARG A 206 58.12 -43.11 -3.10
N LEU A 207 58.34 -41.84 -2.78
CA LEU A 207 58.19 -41.30 -1.42
C LEU A 207 56.71 -41.05 -1.12
N LEU A 208 56.20 -41.70 -0.07
CA LEU A 208 54.85 -41.52 0.46
C LEU A 208 54.91 -40.80 1.81
N GLN A 209 54.01 -39.83 2.01
CA GLN A 209 53.78 -39.21 3.31
C GLN A 209 52.65 -39.96 4.02
N LEU A 210 52.96 -40.57 5.16
CA LEU A 210 51.97 -41.24 6.02
C LEU A 210 51.77 -40.43 7.30
N PRO A 211 50.52 -40.19 7.74
CA PRO A 211 50.26 -39.51 9.00
C PRO A 211 50.78 -40.37 10.18
N GLY A 212 51.65 -39.79 11.01
CA GLY A 212 52.17 -40.44 12.22
C GLY A 212 51.24 -40.35 13.43
N TYR A 213 50.01 -39.89 13.21
CA TYR A 213 48.97 -39.66 14.23
C TYR A 213 47.72 -40.53 14.01
N ALA A 214 47.78 -41.50 13.10
CA ALA A 214 46.73 -42.51 12.95
C ALA A 214 46.92 -43.62 14.00
N ALA A 215 45.93 -43.79 14.88
CA ALA A 215 45.77 -44.98 15.72
C ALA A 215 44.92 -46.03 14.98
#